data_AF-A0A252AJL9-F1
#
_entry.id   AF-A0A252AJL9-F1
#
_cell.length_a   1.000
_cell.length_b   1.000
_cell.length_c   1.000
_cell.angle_alpha   90.00
_cell.angle_beta   90.00
_cell.angle_gamma   90.00
#
_symmetry.space_group_name_H-M   'P 1'
#
loop_
_entity.id
_entity.type
_entity.pdbx_description
1 polymer ?
#
loop_
_entity_poly.entity_id
_entity_poly.type
_entity_poly.pdbx_seq_one_letter_code
_entity_poly.pdbx_strand_id
1 'polypeptide(L)'
;MKSTDDIGLFTALIAESAASGNVATVPATQSTAGDGTASIALGFPPETFIDRSAGGKPPRGQDMNGFLNRLSKAVQALQAGYFGQFNSALAASIGGYPSGSIVSGSVAGTFWVSTSDNNTSVPGDDGETWQSLFFGLLTPSTADARYVRGIWNTTTDQRILSI
;
A
#
# COMPACT_ATOMS: atom_id res chain seq x y z
N MET A 1 -14.47 9.84 9.00
CA MET A 1 -13.61 10.79 9.75
C MET A 1 -14.18 12.18 9.58
N LYS A 2 -14.24 12.98 10.65
CA LYS A 2 -14.58 14.40 10.55
C LYS A 2 -13.31 15.14 10.08
N SER A 3 -13.46 16.26 9.37
CA SER A 3 -12.33 17.06 8.89
C SER A 3 -11.48 17.66 10.02
N THR A 4 -11.98 17.60 11.27
CA THR A 4 -11.31 18.05 12.49
C THR A 4 -10.50 16.97 13.19
N ASP A 5 -10.57 15.72 12.73
CA ASP A 5 -9.78 14.61 13.29
C ASP A 5 -8.35 14.69 12.73
N ASP A 6 -7.60 15.74 13.08
CA ASP A 6 -6.16 15.80 12.77
C ASP A 6 -5.41 14.90 13.76
N ILE A 7 -5.20 13.66 13.33
CA ILE A 7 -4.43 12.64 14.06
C ILE A 7 -2.90 12.90 14.01
N GLY A 8 -2.47 13.98 13.34
CA GLY A 8 -1.06 14.29 13.12
C GLY A 8 -0.43 13.41 12.04
N LEU A 9 0.36 14.02 11.16
CA LEU A 9 1.15 13.30 10.16
C LEU A 9 2.45 12.77 10.78
N PHE A 10 2.86 11.54 10.44
CA PHE A 10 4.21 11.07 10.76
C PHE A 10 5.24 11.82 9.92
N THR A 11 5.75 12.95 10.42
CA THR A 11 6.82 13.73 9.77
C THR A 11 8.22 13.21 10.08
N ALA A 12 8.34 12.37 11.12
CA ALA A 12 9.56 11.63 11.46
C ALA A 12 9.22 10.19 11.83
N LEU A 13 10.17 9.29 11.58
CA LEU A 13 10.04 7.88 11.96
C LEU A 13 10.28 7.72 13.47
N ILE A 14 9.49 6.84 14.10
CA ILE A 14 9.70 6.55 15.52
C ILE A 14 11.05 5.85 15.69
N ALA A 15 11.83 6.29 16.67
CA ALA A 15 13.16 5.78 17.00
C ALA A 15 14.23 5.97 15.89
N GLU A 16 14.02 6.88 14.94
CA GLU A 16 15.01 7.17 13.89
C GLU A 16 16.37 7.62 14.44
N SER A 17 16.36 8.47 15.48
CA SER A 17 17.58 8.98 16.12
C SER A 17 18.04 8.15 17.33
N ALA A 18 17.44 6.98 17.55
CA ALA A 18 17.86 6.12 18.65
C ALA A 18 19.21 5.47 18.33
N ALA A 19 20.04 5.26 19.36
CA ALA A 19 21.29 4.53 19.20
C ALA A 19 21.05 3.13 18.62
N SER A 20 21.99 2.58 17.86
CA SER A 20 21.84 1.29 17.18
C SER A 20 21.49 0.12 18.12
N GLY A 21 21.97 0.15 19.38
CA GLY A 21 21.61 -0.84 20.40
C GLY A 21 20.20 -0.69 20.98
N ASN A 22 19.51 0.42 20.69
CA ASN A 22 18.18 0.74 21.22
C ASN A 22 17.07 0.53 20.18
N VAL A 23 17.38 -0.01 19.01
CA VAL A 23 16.39 -0.37 17.97
C VAL A 23 16.77 -1.71 17.38
N ALA A 24 15.89 -2.70 17.49
CA ALA A 24 16.11 -4.03 16.92
C ALA A 24 15.37 -4.19 15.60
N THR A 25 15.95 -4.95 14.67
CA THR A 25 15.17 -5.55 13.59
C THR A 25 14.39 -6.73 14.13
N VAL A 26 13.07 -6.60 14.20
CA VAL A 26 12.20 -7.67 14.71
C VAL A 26 12.07 -8.79 13.66
N PRO A 27 12.53 -10.02 13.95
CA PRO A 27 12.49 -11.13 13.01
C PRO A 27 11.07 -11.70 12.83
N ALA A 28 10.86 -12.47 11.75
CA ALA A 28 9.57 -13.12 11.51
C ALA A 28 9.19 -14.10 12.63
N THR A 29 10.16 -14.89 13.09
CA THR A 29 10.03 -15.87 14.17
C THR A 29 11.11 -15.63 15.23
N GLN A 30 10.83 -16.04 16.47
CA GLN A 30 11.79 -15.95 17.56
C GLN A 30 12.94 -16.93 17.34
N SER A 31 14.19 -16.46 17.41
CA SER A 31 15.37 -17.32 17.18
C SER A 31 15.69 -18.21 18.37
N THR A 32 15.37 -17.78 19.59
CA THR A 32 15.64 -18.54 20.82
C THR A 32 14.47 -18.38 21.76
N ALA A 33 13.74 -19.47 22.02
CA ALA A 33 12.60 -19.44 22.92
C ALA A 33 13.03 -19.12 24.36
N GLY A 34 12.27 -18.26 25.06
CA GLY A 34 12.49 -17.93 26.46
C GLY A 34 13.51 -16.82 26.72
N ASP A 35 14.12 -16.24 25.67
CA ASP A 35 15.04 -15.12 25.81
C ASP A 35 14.33 -13.75 25.88
N GLY A 36 13.00 -13.71 25.67
CA GLY A 36 12.19 -12.49 25.69
C GLY A 36 12.32 -11.63 24.43
N THR A 37 12.96 -12.13 23.36
CA THR A 37 13.02 -11.44 22.07
C THR A 37 11.66 -11.45 21.38
N ALA A 38 11.25 -10.28 20.91
CA ALA A 38 10.03 -10.19 20.11
C ALA A 38 10.21 -10.80 18.71
N SER A 39 9.10 -11.19 18.10
CA SER A 39 9.04 -11.58 16.69
C SER A 39 7.71 -11.18 16.06
N ILE A 40 7.61 -11.17 14.73
CA ILE A 40 6.34 -10.87 14.05
C ILE A 40 5.27 -11.93 14.39
N ALA A 41 5.65 -13.19 14.49
CA ALA A 41 4.73 -14.29 14.79
C ALA A 41 4.16 -14.24 16.21
N LEU A 42 4.97 -13.84 17.20
CA LEU A 42 4.57 -13.84 18.62
C LEU A 42 4.24 -12.45 19.17
N GLY A 43 4.62 -11.37 18.49
CA GLY A 43 4.69 -10.06 19.11
C GLY A 43 5.69 -10.09 20.26
N PHE A 44 5.23 -9.76 21.47
CA PHE A 44 5.96 -10.05 22.70
C PHE A 44 5.71 -11.51 23.11
N PRO A 45 6.75 -12.34 23.31
CA PRO A 45 6.58 -13.76 23.56
C PRO A 45 6.06 -14.03 25.00
N PRO A 46 5.54 -15.24 25.30
CA PRO A 46 4.88 -15.56 26.58
C PRO A 46 5.69 -15.23 27.83
N GLU A 47 7.01 -15.41 27.79
CA GLU A 47 7.92 -15.08 28.89
C GLU A 47 7.88 -13.61 29.31
N THR A 48 7.37 -12.72 28.45
CA THR A 48 7.20 -11.30 28.74
C THR A 48 5.95 -10.95 29.55
N PHE A 49 5.04 -11.91 29.70
CA PHE A 49 3.83 -11.79 30.51
C PHE A 49 3.94 -12.50 31.85
N ILE A 50 5.13 -13.05 32.17
CA ILE A 50 5.42 -13.69 33.45
C ILE A 50 6.08 -12.67 34.38
N ASP A 51 5.73 -12.71 35.66
CA ASP A 51 6.39 -11.88 36.67
C ASP A 51 7.90 -12.10 36.68
N ARG A 52 8.66 -11.02 36.86
CA ARG A 52 10.12 -11.09 36.93
C ARG A 52 10.59 -11.98 38.09
N SER A 53 9.85 -11.99 39.21
CA SER A 53 10.11 -12.88 40.35
C SER A 53 9.89 -14.36 40.03
N ALA A 54 9.05 -14.67 39.04
CA ALA A 54 8.77 -16.01 38.55
C ALA A 54 9.64 -16.41 37.34
N GLY A 55 10.69 -15.62 37.03
CA GLY A 55 11.62 -15.89 35.92
C GLY A 55 11.26 -15.26 34.58
N GLY A 56 10.21 -14.42 34.54
CA GLY A 56 9.81 -13.70 33.33
C GLY A 56 10.85 -12.69 32.83
N LYS A 57 10.79 -12.39 31.53
CA LYS A 57 11.68 -11.46 30.84
C LYS A 57 10.89 -10.24 30.38
N PRO A 58 11.10 -9.03 30.93
CA PRO A 58 10.31 -7.87 30.51
C PRO A 58 10.45 -7.60 29.00
N PRO A 59 9.42 -7.05 28.33
CA PRO A 59 9.53 -6.60 26.95
C PRO A 59 10.76 -5.71 26.72
N ARG A 60 11.54 -6.02 25.68
CA ARG A 60 12.75 -5.26 25.35
C ARG A 60 12.38 -3.94 24.67
N GLY A 61 12.85 -2.82 25.21
CA GLY A 61 12.59 -1.49 24.63
C GLY A 61 13.08 -1.35 23.18
N GLN A 62 14.20 -2.01 22.84
CA GLN A 62 14.72 -2.07 21.48
C GLN A 62 13.77 -2.77 20.48
N ASP A 63 13.04 -3.78 20.93
CA ASP A 63 12.11 -4.53 20.08
C ASP A 63 10.83 -3.72 19.87
N MET A 64 10.36 -3.02 20.91
CA MET A 64 9.26 -2.05 20.81
C MET A 64 9.62 -0.92 19.83
N ASN A 65 10.82 -0.35 19.96
CA ASN A 65 11.31 0.65 19.02
C ASN A 65 11.38 0.09 17.59
N GLY A 66 11.80 -1.17 17.43
CA GLY A 66 11.79 -1.88 16.15
C GLY A 66 10.39 -1.97 15.51
N PHE A 67 9.39 -2.40 16.28
CA PHE A 67 8.00 -2.44 15.82
C PHE A 67 7.46 -1.06 15.46
N LEU A 68 7.66 -0.07 16.33
CA LEU A 68 7.18 1.30 16.11
C LEU A 68 7.86 1.94 14.90
N ASN A 69 9.16 1.70 14.70
CA ASN A 69 9.89 2.17 13.53
C ASN A 69 9.32 1.52 12.24
N ARG A 70 9.09 0.20 12.26
CA ARG A 70 8.49 -0.52 11.12
C ARG A 70 7.09 -0.02 10.79
N LEU A 71 6.23 0.19 11.80
CA LEU A 71 4.87 0.68 11.61
C LEU A 71 4.86 2.13 11.12
N SER A 72 5.66 3.02 11.72
CA SER A 72 5.74 4.42 11.27
C SER A 72 6.25 4.54 9.83
N LYS A 73 7.17 3.67 9.38
CA LYS A 73 7.57 3.57 7.96
C LYS A 73 6.40 3.19 7.05
N ALA A 74 5.62 2.18 7.43
CA ALA A 74 4.45 1.75 6.66
C ALA A 74 3.39 2.86 6.57
N VAL A 75 3.14 3.56 7.68
CA VAL A 75 2.19 4.67 7.74
C VAL A 75 2.67 5.86 6.90
N GLN A 76 3.96 6.22 6.95
CA GLN A 76 4.51 7.28 6.09
C GLN A 76 4.34 6.97 4.60
N ALA A 77 4.55 5.72 4.19
CA ALA A 77 4.33 5.31 2.80
C ALA A 77 2.85 5.54 2.39
N LEU A 78 1.90 5.13 3.23
CA LEU A 78 0.48 5.36 2.98
C LEU A 78 0.13 6.85 2.94
N GLN A 79 0.67 7.66 3.85
CA GLN A 79 0.48 9.12 3.88
C GLN A 79 1.02 9.81 2.62
N ALA A 80 2.09 9.27 2.01
CA ALA A 80 2.63 9.76 0.75
C ALA A 80 1.78 9.37 -0.47
N GLY A 81 0.66 8.68 -0.29
CA GLY A 81 -0.23 8.24 -1.35
C GLY A 81 0.22 6.94 -2.03
N TYR A 82 0.97 6.09 -1.34
CA TYR A 82 1.45 4.82 -1.89
C TYR A 82 0.29 3.86 -2.19
N PHE A 83 0.13 3.52 -3.47
CA PHE A 83 -0.63 2.36 -3.93
C PHE A 83 0.37 1.27 -4.33
N GLY A 84 0.38 0.17 -3.58
CA GLY A 84 1.29 -0.93 -3.86
C GLY A 84 0.96 -1.64 -5.16
N GLN A 85 2.00 -2.08 -5.86
CA GLN A 85 1.82 -2.97 -7.00
C GLN A 85 1.15 -4.28 -6.53
N PHE A 86 0.31 -4.87 -7.38
CA PHE A 86 -0.24 -6.20 -7.10
C PHE A 86 0.89 -7.17 -6.72
N ASN A 87 0.71 -7.87 -5.60
CA ASN A 87 1.67 -8.82 -5.08
C ASN A 87 0.95 -10.15 -4.81
N SER A 88 1.28 -11.17 -5.61
CA SER A 88 0.67 -12.50 -5.50
C SER A 88 0.95 -13.19 -4.17
N ALA A 89 2.14 -12.98 -3.59
CA ALA A 89 2.47 -13.51 -2.28
C ALA A 89 1.66 -12.84 -1.16
N LEU A 90 1.45 -11.51 -1.27
CA LEU A 90 0.57 -10.79 -0.35
C LEU A 90 -0.87 -11.31 -0.48
N ALA A 91 -1.40 -11.38 -1.71
CA ALA A 91 -2.73 -11.90 -1.98
C ALA A 91 -2.92 -13.28 -1.34
N ALA A 92 -2.00 -14.21 -1.56
CA ALA A 92 -2.04 -15.53 -0.92
C ALA A 92 -2.03 -15.44 0.62
N SER A 93 -1.21 -14.56 1.20
CA SER A 93 -1.07 -14.44 2.66
C SER A 93 -2.28 -13.82 3.37
N ILE A 94 -3.04 -12.95 2.69
CA ILE A 94 -4.20 -12.25 3.27
C ILE A 94 -5.55 -12.86 2.84
N GLY A 95 -5.53 -13.94 2.05
CA GLY A 95 -6.74 -14.56 1.50
C GLY A 95 -7.30 -13.87 0.25
N GLY A 96 -6.51 -13.02 -0.39
CA GLY A 96 -6.84 -12.23 -1.57
C GLY A 96 -7.19 -10.78 -1.24
N TYR A 97 -7.08 -9.91 -2.24
CA TYR A 97 -7.47 -8.52 -2.11
C TYR A 97 -9.01 -8.43 -1.99
N PRO A 98 -9.56 -7.73 -0.97
CA PRO A 98 -11.00 -7.52 -0.87
C PRO A 98 -11.54 -6.63 -1.99
N SER A 99 -12.86 -6.68 -2.23
CA SER A 99 -13.51 -5.79 -3.20
C SER A 99 -13.27 -4.32 -2.85
N GLY A 100 -13.01 -3.49 -3.86
CA GLY A 100 -12.64 -2.09 -3.70
C GLY A 100 -11.16 -1.82 -3.40
N SER A 101 -10.32 -2.85 -3.24
CA SER A 101 -8.88 -2.67 -3.10
C SER A 101 -8.27 -2.01 -4.33
N ILE A 102 -7.37 -1.05 -4.12
CA ILE A 102 -6.64 -0.38 -5.21
C ILE A 102 -5.20 -0.88 -5.23
N VAL A 103 -4.75 -1.32 -6.40
CA VAL A 103 -3.35 -1.70 -6.65
C VAL A 103 -2.81 -0.95 -7.87
N SER A 104 -1.51 -0.68 -7.89
CA SER A 104 -0.85 -0.20 -9.10
C SER A 104 -0.49 -1.37 -10.02
N GLY A 105 -0.45 -1.09 -11.32
CA GLY A 105 0.12 -1.99 -12.31
C GLY A 105 1.66 -1.94 -12.34
N SER A 106 2.27 -2.75 -13.19
CA SER A 106 3.72 -2.69 -13.49
C SER A 106 4.11 -1.46 -14.33
N VAL A 107 3.14 -0.88 -15.04
CA VAL A 107 3.30 0.35 -15.82
C VAL A 107 2.85 1.54 -14.99
N ALA A 108 3.68 2.58 -14.92
CA ALA A 108 3.36 3.81 -14.20
C ALA A 108 2.08 4.46 -14.76
N GLY A 109 1.20 4.89 -13.87
CA GLY A 109 -0.11 5.45 -14.23
C GLY A 109 -1.22 4.41 -14.41
N THR A 110 -0.91 3.12 -14.35
CA THR A 110 -1.92 2.06 -14.36
C THR A 110 -2.35 1.75 -12.93
N PHE A 111 -3.65 1.88 -12.65
CA PHE A 111 -4.24 1.52 -11.36
C PHE A 111 -5.50 0.69 -11.59
N TRP A 112 -5.69 -0.28 -10.71
CA TRP A 112 -6.78 -1.25 -10.77
C TRP A 112 -7.54 -1.29 -9.45
N VAL A 113 -8.85 -1.46 -9.55
CA VAL A 113 -9.77 -1.64 -8.43
C VAL A 113 -10.30 -3.06 -8.48
N SER A 114 -10.16 -3.80 -7.37
CA SER A 114 -10.74 -5.15 -7.27
C SER A 114 -12.27 -5.06 -7.30
N THR A 115 -12.93 -5.91 -8.08
CA THR A 115 -14.39 -6.01 -8.20
C THR A 115 -14.96 -7.24 -7.49
N SER A 116 -14.10 -8.09 -6.91
CA SER A 116 -14.50 -9.24 -6.09
C SER A 116 -13.75 -9.27 -4.76
N ASP A 117 -14.34 -9.94 -3.78
CA ASP A 117 -13.63 -10.32 -2.56
C ASP A 117 -12.64 -11.45 -2.83
N ASN A 118 -11.65 -11.59 -1.94
CA ASN A 118 -10.63 -12.63 -1.99
C ASN A 118 -9.94 -12.74 -3.36
N ASN A 119 -9.73 -11.60 -4.02
CA ASN A 119 -9.19 -11.54 -5.36
C ASN A 119 -7.70 -11.86 -5.35
N THR A 120 -7.33 -12.95 -6.03
CA THR A 120 -5.95 -13.45 -6.12
C THR A 120 -5.40 -13.40 -7.55
N SER A 121 -6.20 -12.95 -8.50
CA SER A 121 -5.81 -12.89 -9.91
C SER A 121 -5.01 -11.64 -10.22
N VAL A 122 -4.27 -11.66 -11.34
CA VAL A 122 -3.39 -10.56 -11.73
C VAL A 122 -4.21 -9.48 -12.44
N PRO A 123 -4.12 -8.20 -12.03
CA PRO A 123 -4.82 -7.13 -12.72
C PRO A 123 -4.32 -6.91 -14.16
N GLY A 124 -5.25 -6.73 -15.10
CA GLY A 124 -4.96 -6.36 -16.49
C GLY A 124 -5.04 -7.49 -17.52
N ASP A 125 -5.34 -8.71 -17.09
CA ASP A 125 -5.71 -9.80 -18.01
C ASP A 125 -7.21 -9.70 -18.39
N ASP A 126 -7.61 -10.32 -19.51
CA ASP A 126 -9.00 -10.28 -20.01
C ASP A 126 -9.93 -11.15 -19.13
N GLY A 127 -11.05 -10.58 -18.66
CA GLY A 127 -12.05 -11.28 -17.84
C GLY A 127 -11.83 -11.22 -16.33
N GLU A 128 -10.91 -10.36 -15.91
CA GLU A 128 -10.45 -10.27 -14.53
C GLU A 128 -11.42 -9.57 -13.59
N THR A 129 -11.38 -9.97 -12.31
CA THR A 129 -12.07 -9.31 -11.19
C THR A 129 -11.41 -7.97 -10.83
N TRP A 130 -10.90 -7.26 -11.84
CA TRP A 130 -10.18 -6.00 -11.75
C TRP A 130 -10.73 -5.05 -12.81
N GLN A 131 -11.02 -3.82 -12.41
CA GLN A 131 -11.38 -2.73 -13.32
C GLN A 131 -10.34 -1.61 -13.23
N SER A 132 -10.11 -0.87 -14.32
CA SER A 132 -9.26 0.31 -14.25
C SER A 132 -9.85 1.33 -13.27
N LEU A 133 -9.01 1.95 -12.43
CA LEU A 133 -9.43 3.06 -11.56
C LEU A 133 -10.01 4.23 -12.35
N PHE A 134 -9.58 4.39 -13.61
CA PHE A 134 -10.04 5.44 -14.53
C PHE A 134 -11.12 4.96 -15.50
N PHE A 135 -11.76 3.83 -15.20
CA PHE A 135 -12.85 3.31 -16.02
C PHE A 135 -13.95 4.37 -16.20
N GLY A 136 -14.42 4.54 -17.44
CA GLY A 136 -15.42 5.55 -17.81
C GLY A 136 -14.87 6.96 -18.07
N LEU A 137 -13.58 7.23 -17.79
CA LEU A 137 -12.94 8.49 -18.20
C LEU A 137 -12.46 8.40 -19.65
N LEU A 138 -12.62 9.50 -20.40
CA LEU A 138 -12.06 9.61 -21.75
C LEU A 138 -10.53 9.67 -21.66
N THR A 139 -9.85 8.79 -22.38
CA THR A 139 -8.39 8.89 -22.55
C THR A 139 -8.05 10.10 -23.42
N PRO A 140 -6.87 10.73 -23.27
CA PRO A 140 -6.43 11.81 -24.16
C PRO A 140 -6.51 11.40 -25.64
N SER A 141 -6.10 10.18 -25.98
CA SER A 141 -6.17 9.65 -27.35
C SER A 141 -7.60 9.55 -27.90
N THR A 142 -8.58 9.16 -27.08
CA THR A 142 -9.98 9.07 -27.51
C THR A 142 -10.65 10.43 -27.54
N ALA A 143 -10.29 11.33 -26.63
CA ALA A 143 -10.71 12.73 -26.65
C ALA A 143 -10.19 13.45 -27.89
N ASP A 144 -8.91 13.27 -28.25
CA ASP A 144 -8.30 13.87 -29.43
C ASP A 144 -8.96 13.39 -30.72
N ALA A 145 -9.18 12.07 -30.83
CA ALA A 145 -9.79 11.46 -32.01
C ALA A 145 -11.26 11.87 -32.23
N ARG A 146 -12.01 12.09 -31.15
CA ARG A 146 -13.46 12.37 -31.17
C ARG A 146 -13.83 13.84 -31.07
N TYR A 147 -13.04 14.65 -30.36
CA TYR A 147 -13.39 16.03 -29.99
C TYR A 147 -12.35 17.07 -30.40
N VAL A 148 -11.06 16.73 -30.55
CA VAL A 148 -10.00 17.69 -30.95
C VAL A 148 -9.71 17.68 -32.47
N ARG A 149 -10.66 17.24 -33.30
CA ARG A 149 -10.60 17.51 -34.75
C ARG A 149 -11.01 18.95 -35.07
N GLY A 150 -10.20 19.89 -34.57
CA GLY A 150 -10.12 21.28 -35.02
C GLY A 150 -8.93 21.53 -35.95
N ILE A 151 -8.31 20.49 -36.52
CA ILE A 151 -7.45 20.68 -37.69
C ILE A 151 -8.41 20.78 -38.89
N TRP A 152 -8.76 22.01 -39.24
CA TRP A 152 -9.36 22.33 -40.52
C TRP A 152 -8.53 21.66 -41.61
N ASN A 153 -9.03 20.57 -42.17
CA ASN A 153 -8.44 19.98 -43.36
C ASN A 153 -8.79 20.91 -44.53
N THR A 154 -7.88 21.83 -44.85
CA THR A 154 -8.00 22.77 -45.98
C THR A 154 -8.03 22.09 -47.35
N THR A 155 -8.06 20.75 -47.42
CA THR A 155 -8.07 20.00 -48.67
C THR A 155 -9.47 19.47 -49.05
N THR A 156 -10.44 19.43 -48.13
CA THR A 156 -11.74 18.79 -48.42
C THR A 156 -12.99 19.63 -48.16
N ASP A 157 -12.87 20.86 -47.66
CA ASP A 157 -14.02 21.74 -47.43
C ASP A 157 -14.13 22.85 -48.48
N GLN A 158 -14.65 22.49 -49.66
CA GLN A 158 -15.00 23.42 -50.74
C GLN A 158 -16.46 23.91 -50.65
N ARG A 159 -17.14 23.77 -49.50
CA ARG A 159 -18.57 24.10 -49.38
C ARG A 159 -18.87 25.50 -48.84
N ILE A 160 -17.87 26.37 -48.72
CA ILE A 160 -18.09 27.78 -48.37
C ILE A 160 -17.34 28.67 -49.35
N LEU A 161 -17.74 28.67 -50.62
CA LEU A 161 -17.48 29.74 -51.59
C LEU A 161 -18.59 29.73 -52.64
N SER A 162 -19.83 30.01 -52.22
CA SER A 162 -20.86 30.57 -53.11
C SER A 162 -22.03 31.10 -52.29
N ILE A 163 -21.98 32.42 -52.06
CA ILE A 163 -23.03 33.46 -52.05
C ILE A 163 -22.59 34.55 -51.09
#